data_AF-A0AAE1WH28-F1
#
_entry.id   AF-A0AAE1WH28-F1
#
_cell.length_a   1.000
_cell.length_b   1.000
_cell.length_c   1.000
_cell.angle_alpha   90.00
_cell.angle_beta   90.00
_cell.angle_gamma   90.00
#
_symmetry.space_group_name_H-M   'P 1'
#
loop_
_entity.id
_entity.type
_entity.pdbx_description
1 polymer ?
#
loop_
_entity_poly.entity_id
_entity_poly.type
_entity_poly.pdbx_seq_one_letter_code
_entity_poly.pdbx_strand_id
1 'polypeptide(L)'
;MKSGSSLAVAICCAAATTTLAVPVGFSGVVTTIKSLGILTVILENCDYILRAVAGQENLLREMELCFRSLLRITNSTILLFFLVSCFSFTSTDAYDALDPNGNITIKWDVISWTPDGYVAVVTMFNFQQYRHIQAPGWTLGWTWAKKEVIWSMMGGQTTEQGDCSRFKGNIPHCCKKDPTVVDLLPGTPYNQQIANCCKGGVINSWGQDPSNAASSFQLSVGAAGTTNKTVRVPKNFTLKAPGPGYTCGPAKIVKPTKFVTQDGRRVTQAMMTWNVTCTYSQFLAQKTPTCCVSLSSFYNDTIVPCPTCTCGCQNNLTQPGSCVDPNSPYLASVVSDHGKSNSLAPLVQCTSHMCPIRVHWHVKLNYKDYWRVKVTITNFNYRMNYTLWNLVVQHPNFDNLTQIFSFNYKPLTPYQNINDTAMLWGVKFYNDLLMQAGPLGNVQSELLFQKDKSTFTFEKGWAFPRRIYFNGDNCVMPPPDTYPYLPNASLRKNVPMLMLTITLLFLSAFHFA
;
A
#
# COMPACT_ATOMS: atom_id res chain seq x y z
N MET A 1 -54.25 -17.51 45.32
CA MET A 1 -53.58 -18.16 44.16
C MET A 1 -53.50 -17.15 43.03
N LYS A 2 -52.34 -17.09 42.34
CA LYS A 2 -51.83 -16.04 41.43
C LYS A 2 -51.10 -14.89 42.13
N SER A 3 -49.83 -14.71 41.74
CA SER A 3 -48.90 -13.57 41.99
C SER A 3 -47.54 -13.99 42.59
N GLY A 4 -46.80 -14.91 41.94
CA GLY A 4 -45.43 -15.29 42.36
C GLY A 4 -44.45 -15.55 41.22
N SER A 5 -44.95 -15.88 40.02
CA SER A 5 -44.11 -16.25 38.87
C SER A 5 -43.59 -15.07 38.04
N SER A 6 -44.08 -13.86 38.29
CA SER A 6 -43.67 -12.65 37.53
C SER A 6 -42.46 -11.93 38.11
N LEU A 7 -42.00 -12.29 39.33
CA LEU A 7 -40.86 -11.65 40.00
C LEU A 7 -39.52 -12.36 39.71
N ALA A 8 -39.54 -13.66 39.41
CA ALA A 8 -38.33 -14.42 39.06
C ALA A 8 -37.85 -14.15 37.62
N VAL A 9 -38.76 -13.85 36.69
CA VAL A 9 -38.40 -13.44 35.32
C VAL A 9 -37.85 -12.01 35.27
N ALA A 10 -38.31 -11.11 36.16
CA ALA A 10 -37.81 -9.75 36.25
C ALA A 10 -36.37 -9.66 36.81
N ILE A 11 -35.96 -10.60 37.68
CA ILE A 11 -34.60 -10.64 38.25
C ILE A 11 -33.58 -11.22 37.26
N CYS A 12 -33.97 -12.15 36.39
CA CYS A 12 -33.10 -12.63 35.30
C CYS A 12 -32.92 -11.62 34.16
N CYS A 13 -33.89 -10.75 33.88
CA CYS A 13 -33.74 -9.68 32.89
C CYS A 13 -32.99 -8.43 33.42
N ALA A 14 -33.04 -8.14 34.72
CA ALA A 14 -32.34 -6.99 35.32
C ALA A 14 -30.83 -7.21 35.51
N ALA A 15 -30.36 -8.46 35.60
CA ALA A 15 -28.93 -8.77 35.71
C ALA A 15 -28.16 -8.68 34.37
N ALA A 16 -28.86 -8.51 33.24
CA ALA A 16 -28.26 -8.32 31.91
C ALA A 16 -28.12 -6.84 31.50
N THR A 17 -28.56 -5.88 32.34
CA THR A 17 -28.67 -4.45 31.97
C THR A 17 -28.12 -3.46 33.03
N THR A 18 -26.96 -3.73 33.63
CA THR A 18 -26.12 -2.76 34.39
C THR A 18 -24.81 -3.48 34.70
N THR A 19 -23.57 -3.09 34.41
CA THR A 19 -22.87 -1.80 34.27
C THR A 19 -21.54 -2.06 33.53
N LEU A 20 -21.20 -1.21 32.55
CA LEU A 20 -19.83 -0.71 32.35
C LEU A 20 -19.96 0.59 31.54
N ALA A 21 -20.13 1.70 32.25
CA ALA A 21 -19.91 3.03 31.72
C ALA A 21 -18.39 3.20 31.53
N VAL A 22 -17.96 3.38 30.29
CA VAL A 22 -16.60 3.83 29.93
C VAL A 22 -16.73 5.28 29.44
N PRO A 23 -15.81 6.20 29.80
CA PRO A 23 -15.93 7.60 29.39
C PRO A 23 -15.77 7.78 27.88
N VAL A 24 -16.43 8.83 27.40
CA VAL A 24 -16.63 9.27 26.01
C VAL A 24 -15.33 9.45 25.22
N GLY A 25 -15.31 8.94 23.97
CA GLY A 25 -14.28 9.26 22.96
C GLY A 25 -14.38 8.49 21.62
N PHE A 26 -15.46 8.70 20.85
CA PHE A 26 -15.72 8.56 19.38
C PHE A 26 -14.66 7.87 18.46
N SER A 27 -14.94 7.04 17.42
CA SER A 27 -16.16 6.68 16.64
C SER A 27 -15.88 5.60 15.55
N GLY A 28 -16.79 4.61 15.38
CA GLY A 28 -17.20 3.93 14.11
C GLY A 28 -16.38 2.71 13.61
N VAL A 29 -16.90 1.57 13.13
CA VAL A 29 -18.25 1.11 12.70
C VAL A 29 -18.35 -0.43 12.78
N VAL A 30 -19.53 -0.87 13.20
CA VAL A 30 -20.27 -2.15 13.15
C VAL A 30 -19.89 -3.19 12.06
N THR A 31 -19.80 -4.47 12.47
CA THR A 31 -20.10 -5.63 11.58
C THR A 31 -20.92 -6.68 12.34
N THR A 32 -22.19 -6.84 11.95
CA THR A 32 -23.13 -7.84 12.48
C THR A 32 -23.24 -8.97 11.45
N ILE A 33 -22.75 -10.18 11.73
CA ILE A 33 -23.00 -11.36 10.88
C ILE A 33 -23.28 -12.61 11.74
N LYS A 34 -24.55 -13.05 11.67
CA LYS A 34 -25.08 -14.43 11.74
C LYS A 34 -24.62 -15.35 12.88
N SER A 35 -25.45 -15.44 13.93
CA SER A 35 -25.52 -16.64 14.81
C SER A 35 -26.95 -17.10 15.14
N LEU A 36 -27.94 -16.73 14.31
CA LEU A 36 -29.35 -17.10 14.55
C LEU A 36 -29.72 -18.57 14.21
N GLY A 37 -28.78 -19.38 13.74
CA GLY A 37 -29.05 -20.77 13.34
C GLY A 37 -28.82 -21.83 14.43
N ILE A 38 -28.20 -21.47 15.56
CA ILE A 38 -27.74 -22.45 16.58
C ILE A 38 -28.67 -22.44 17.81
N LEU A 39 -29.45 -21.38 18.02
CA LEU A 39 -30.29 -21.23 19.21
C LEU A 39 -31.58 -22.07 19.16
N THR A 40 -32.04 -22.45 17.97
CA THR A 40 -33.28 -23.23 17.79
C THR A 40 -33.13 -24.71 18.09
N VAL A 41 -31.94 -25.29 17.94
CA VAL A 41 -31.69 -26.73 18.19
C VAL A 41 -31.50 -27.04 19.69
N ILE A 42 -31.18 -26.03 20.50
CA ILE A 42 -30.95 -26.20 21.95
C ILE A 42 -32.26 -26.16 22.74
N LEU A 43 -33.29 -25.46 22.24
CA LEU A 43 -34.57 -25.30 22.94
C LEU A 43 -35.53 -26.50 22.78
N GLU A 44 -35.38 -27.33 21.74
CA GLU A 44 -36.24 -28.52 21.55
C GLU A 44 -35.82 -29.73 22.42
N ASN A 45 -34.60 -29.77 22.95
CA ASN A 45 -34.10 -30.90 23.76
C ASN A 45 -34.23 -30.70 25.28
N CYS A 46 -34.69 -29.55 25.77
CA CYS A 46 -34.90 -29.31 27.21
C CYS A 46 -36.26 -29.78 27.74
N ASP A 47 -37.27 -29.97 26.87
CA ASP A 47 -38.61 -30.36 27.30
C ASP A 47 -38.74 -31.88 27.56
N TYR A 48 -37.81 -32.67 27.00
CA TYR A 48 -37.78 -34.14 27.15
C TYR A 48 -37.08 -34.60 28.43
N ILE A 49 -36.12 -33.82 28.93
CA ILE A 49 -35.35 -34.15 30.15
C ILE A 49 -36.11 -33.77 31.42
N LEU A 50 -36.99 -32.76 31.36
CA LEU A 50 -37.78 -32.29 32.50
C LEU A 50 -38.94 -33.22 32.92
N ARG A 51 -39.24 -34.29 32.16
CA ARG A 51 -40.31 -35.26 32.50
C ARG A 51 -39.82 -36.56 33.16
N ALA A 52 -38.51 -36.77 33.31
CA ALA A 52 -37.96 -38.06 33.77
C ALA A 52 -37.39 -38.06 35.20
N VAL A 53 -37.44 -36.95 35.95
CA VAL A 53 -36.85 -36.90 37.30
C VAL A 53 -37.88 -36.36 38.30
N ALA A 54 -38.93 -37.14 38.53
CA ALA A 54 -39.79 -37.00 39.70
C ALA A 54 -39.38 -38.08 40.72
N GLY A 55 -38.71 -37.64 41.79
CA GLY A 55 -38.54 -38.46 43.00
C GLY A 55 -37.11 -38.96 43.27
N GLN A 56 -36.21 -38.08 43.72
CA GLN A 56 -35.21 -38.42 44.74
C GLN A 56 -34.46 -37.16 45.22
N GLU A 57 -34.85 -36.63 46.39
CA GLU A 57 -34.30 -35.40 46.98
C GLU A 57 -32.85 -35.49 47.48
N ASN A 58 -32.19 -36.67 47.42
CA ASN A 58 -30.82 -36.83 47.91
C ASN A 58 -29.71 -36.77 46.84
N LEU A 59 -30.04 -36.65 45.54
CA LEU A 59 -29.03 -36.50 44.48
C LEU A 59 -28.68 -35.03 44.16
N LEU A 60 -29.53 -34.07 44.54
CA LEU A 60 -29.36 -32.65 44.25
C LEU A 60 -28.22 -31.99 45.04
N ARG A 61 -27.89 -32.49 46.23
CA ARG A 61 -26.87 -31.89 47.11
C ARG A 61 -25.42 -32.17 46.68
N GLU A 62 -25.15 -33.36 46.14
CA GLU A 62 -23.85 -33.74 45.56
C GLU A 62 -23.61 -33.02 44.22
N MET A 63 -24.68 -32.81 43.44
CA MET A 63 -24.61 -32.13 42.14
C MET A 63 -24.35 -30.62 42.27
N GLU A 64 -24.83 -29.98 43.34
CA GLU A 64 -24.65 -28.53 43.58
C GLU A 64 -23.21 -28.16 43.98
N LEU A 65 -22.50 -29.06 44.66
CA LEU A 65 -21.06 -28.94 44.96
C LEU A 65 -20.20 -29.15 43.70
N CYS A 66 -20.59 -30.08 42.82
CA CYS A 66 -19.92 -30.31 41.55
C CYS A 66 -20.15 -29.15 40.56
N PHE A 67 -21.35 -28.58 40.51
CA PHE A 67 -21.68 -27.45 39.64
C PHE A 67 -20.98 -26.14 40.06
N ARG A 68 -20.82 -25.88 41.37
CA ARG A 68 -20.02 -24.74 41.86
C ARG A 68 -18.52 -24.88 41.55
N SER A 69 -17.99 -26.10 41.60
CA SER A 69 -16.61 -26.41 41.18
C SER A 69 -16.43 -26.20 39.67
N LEU A 70 -17.35 -26.72 38.86
CA LEU A 70 -17.34 -26.60 37.40
C LEU A 70 -17.55 -25.16 36.90
N LEU A 71 -18.39 -24.35 37.55
CA LEU A 71 -18.57 -22.93 37.20
C LEU A 71 -17.32 -22.06 37.49
N ARG A 72 -16.56 -22.41 38.53
CA ARG A 72 -15.32 -21.69 38.90
C ARG A 72 -14.16 -22.03 37.96
N ILE A 73 -14.14 -23.27 37.47
CA ILE A 73 -13.16 -23.74 36.49
C ILE A 73 -13.46 -23.15 35.12
N THR A 74 -14.73 -23.04 34.70
CA THR A 74 -15.11 -22.46 33.40
C THR A 74 -14.82 -20.97 33.28
N ASN A 75 -15.08 -20.15 34.30
CA ASN A 75 -14.73 -18.72 34.22
C ASN A 75 -13.22 -18.48 34.18
N SER A 76 -12.44 -19.29 34.91
CA SER A 76 -10.97 -19.19 34.92
C SER A 76 -10.35 -19.70 33.62
N THR A 77 -10.90 -20.77 33.02
CA THR A 77 -10.42 -21.29 31.73
C THR A 77 -10.86 -20.41 30.56
N ILE A 78 -12.05 -19.81 30.59
CA ILE A 78 -12.50 -18.82 29.59
C ILE A 78 -11.64 -17.56 29.67
N LEU A 79 -11.33 -17.06 30.87
CA LEU A 79 -10.43 -15.92 31.06
C LEU A 79 -9.01 -16.24 30.60
N LEU A 80 -8.51 -17.45 30.87
CA LEU A 80 -7.22 -17.91 30.38
C LEU A 80 -7.21 -18.06 28.85
N PHE A 81 -8.29 -18.56 28.24
CA PHE A 81 -8.41 -18.63 26.78
C PHE A 81 -8.49 -17.24 26.13
N PHE A 82 -9.18 -16.29 26.78
CA PHE A 82 -9.22 -14.89 26.34
C PHE A 82 -7.85 -14.21 26.51
N LEU A 83 -7.15 -14.44 27.63
CA LEU A 83 -5.80 -13.92 27.84
C LEU A 83 -4.81 -14.54 26.84
N VAL A 84 -4.84 -15.86 26.62
CA VAL A 84 -4.00 -16.55 25.64
C VAL A 84 -4.31 -16.09 24.22
N SER A 85 -5.58 -15.83 23.86
CA SER A 85 -5.92 -15.28 22.54
C SER A 85 -5.46 -13.82 22.41
N CYS A 86 -5.56 -13.02 23.48
CA CYS A 86 -5.04 -11.67 23.56
C CYS A 86 -3.50 -11.59 23.49
N PHE A 87 -2.79 -12.59 24.00
CA PHE A 87 -1.32 -12.72 23.87
C PHE A 87 -0.87 -13.39 22.56
N SER A 88 -1.80 -13.96 21.78
CA SER A 88 -1.53 -14.56 20.47
C SER A 88 -1.71 -13.58 19.31
N PHE A 89 -2.14 -12.34 19.57
CA PHE A 89 -2.03 -11.28 18.58
C PHE A 89 -0.55 -10.88 18.48
N THR A 90 0.20 -11.61 17.66
CA THR A 90 1.38 -11.01 17.03
C THR A 90 0.89 -9.75 16.33
N SER A 91 1.59 -8.63 16.54
CA SER A 91 1.33 -7.42 15.76
C SER A 91 1.28 -7.83 14.30
N THR A 92 0.16 -7.59 13.63
CA THR A 92 0.12 -7.63 12.18
C THR A 92 1.01 -6.49 11.74
N ASP A 93 2.31 -6.79 11.56
CA ASP A 93 3.16 -6.00 10.71
C ASP A 93 2.37 -5.83 9.40
N ALA A 94 2.26 -4.59 8.96
CA ALA A 94 1.51 -4.18 7.79
C ALA A 94 2.11 -4.81 6.53
N TYR A 95 1.81 -6.09 6.35
CA TYR A 95 2.45 -6.96 5.39
C TYR A 95 1.90 -6.68 4.00
N ASP A 96 2.79 -6.32 3.09
CA ASP A 96 2.47 -6.16 1.69
C ASP A 96 2.48 -7.52 0.99
N ALA A 97 1.30 -8.09 0.77
CA ALA A 97 1.18 -9.42 0.16
C ALA A 97 1.75 -9.49 -1.27
N LEU A 98 1.89 -8.37 -1.97
CA LEU A 98 2.46 -8.33 -3.32
C LEU A 98 3.99 -8.15 -3.31
N ASP A 99 4.57 -7.72 -2.19
CA ASP A 99 6.01 -7.54 -2.03
C ASP A 99 6.48 -7.91 -0.60
N PRO A 100 6.41 -9.21 -0.27
CA PRO A 100 6.60 -9.67 1.11
C PRO A 100 8.02 -9.50 1.65
N ASN A 101 9.00 -9.38 0.76
CA ASN A 101 10.40 -9.18 1.08
C ASN A 101 10.86 -7.73 0.83
N GLY A 102 9.94 -6.86 0.41
CA GLY A 102 10.20 -5.47 0.06
C GLY A 102 10.65 -4.68 1.28
N ASN A 103 11.85 -4.10 1.21
CA ASN A 103 12.37 -3.23 2.24
C ASN A 103 13.34 -2.20 1.68
N ILE A 104 13.64 -1.18 2.48
CA ILE A 104 14.77 -0.29 2.26
C ILE A 104 15.86 -0.68 3.24
N THR A 105 17.06 -0.97 2.73
CA THR A 105 18.22 -1.25 3.57
C THR A 105 19.21 -0.09 3.48
N ILE A 106 19.47 0.54 4.61
CA ILE A 106 20.55 1.51 4.77
C ILE A 106 21.79 0.73 5.21
N LYS A 107 22.78 0.63 4.33
CA LYS A 107 24.08 0.04 4.62
C LYS A 107 25.08 1.14 4.93
N TRP A 108 25.79 1.00 6.04
CA TRP A 108 26.81 1.92 6.48
C TRP A 108 28.17 1.22 6.46
N ASP A 109 29.04 1.62 5.55
CA ASP A 109 30.37 1.04 5.37
C ASP A 109 31.43 2.01 5.88
N VAL A 110 32.15 1.66 6.93
CA VAL A 110 33.32 2.42 7.41
C VAL A 110 34.51 2.07 6.53
N ILE A 111 34.95 3.01 5.70
CA ILE A 111 35.98 2.77 4.68
C ILE A 111 37.40 3.06 5.17
N SER A 112 37.56 3.99 6.11
CA SER A 112 38.86 4.33 6.69
C SER A 112 38.72 4.96 8.07
N TRP A 113 39.77 4.84 8.89
CA TRP A 113 39.88 5.54 10.17
C TRP A 113 40.46 6.94 9.97
N THR A 114 40.05 7.89 10.82
CA THR A 114 40.67 9.22 10.94
C THR A 114 41.28 9.37 12.34
N PRO A 115 42.10 10.39 12.61
CA PRO A 115 42.67 10.59 13.95
C PRO A 115 41.64 10.70 15.08
N ASP A 116 40.42 11.15 14.78
CA ASP A 116 39.36 11.42 15.75
C ASP A 116 38.04 10.71 15.44
N GLY A 117 38.03 9.76 14.49
CA GLY A 117 36.84 9.03 14.09
C GLY A 117 37.04 8.20 12.83
N TYR A 118 36.17 8.37 11.84
CA TYR A 118 36.20 7.55 10.62
C TYR A 118 35.55 8.24 9.41
N VAL A 119 35.82 7.71 8.23
CA VAL A 119 35.09 8.03 7.00
C VAL A 119 34.19 6.85 6.65
N ALA A 120 32.93 7.13 6.29
CA ALA A 120 31.97 6.12 5.90
C ALA A 120 31.18 6.49 4.65
N VAL A 121 30.78 5.46 3.92
CA VAL A 121 29.82 5.55 2.82
C VAL A 121 28.51 4.94 3.29
N VAL A 122 27.44 5.72 3.20
CA VAL A 122 26.09 5.30 3.55
C VAL A 122 25.33 5.10 2.25
N THR A 123 24.87 3.88 2.01
CA THR A 123 24.11 3.52 0.81
C THR A 123 22.72 3.05 1.20
N MET A 124 21.70 3.70 0.66
CA MET A 124 20.32 3.26 0.74
C MET A 124 19.99 2.41 -0.48
N PHE A 125 19.57 1.18 -0.25
CA PHE A 125 19.05 0.28 -1.27
C PHE A 125 17.55 0.17 -1.12
N ASN A 126 16.82 0.36 -2.22
CA ASN A 126 15.40 0.07 -2.29
C ASN A 126 15.21 -1.32 -2.91
N PHE A 127 14.89 -2.31 -2.09
CA PHE A 127 14.61 -3.69 -2.54
C PHE A 127 13.12 -3.94 -2.82
N GLN A 128 12.29 -2.90 -2.79
CA GLN A 128 10.87 -3.02 -3.08
C GLN A 128 10.65 -3.26 -4.58
N GLN A 129 9.68 -4.10 -4.95
CA GLN A 129 9.45 -4.45 -6.36
C GLN A 129 8.79 -3.32 -7.14
N TYR A 130 7.84 -2.60 -6.55
CA TYR A 130 7.03 -1.62 -7.28
C TYR A 130 6.87 -0.28 -6.55
N ARG A 131 7.39 -0.13 -5.33
CA ARG A 131 7.38 1.16 -4.63
C ARG A 131 8.71 1.87 -4.82
N HIS A 132 8.66 3.09 -5.33
CA HIS A 132 9.80 3.99 -5.46
C HIS A 132 9.66 5.20 -4.54
N ILE A 133 10.78 5.82 -4.21
CA ILE A 133 10.82 7.11 -3.50
C ILE A 133 10.79 8.22 -4.55
N GLN A 134 9.70 8.97 -4.60
CA GLN A 134 9.52 10.10 -5.51
C GLN A 134 10.10 11.40 -4.95
N ALA A 135 10.18 12.44 -5.78
CA ALA A 135 10.47 13.80 -5.32
C ALA A 135 9.41 14.21 -4.26
N PRO A 136 9.79 14.92 -3.16
CA PRO A 136 11.09 15.57 -2.88
C PRO A 136 12.22 14.66 -2.41
N GLY A 137 12.03 13.34 -2.44
CA GLY A 137 13.05 12.35 -2.14
C GLY A 137 13.02 11.87 -0.69
N TRP A 138 14.03 11.09 -0.34
CA TRP A 138 14.23 10.61 1.02
C TRP A 138 14.87 11.66 1.92
N THR A 139 14.60 11.55 3.21
CA THR A 139 15.25 12.28 4.29
C THR A 139 15.59 11.27 5.38
N LEU A 140 16.88 11.14 5.69
CA LEU A 140 17.41 10.15 6.62
C LEU A 140 17.91 10.82 7.89
N GLY A 141 17.35 10.45 9.04
CA GLY A 141 17.80 10.90 10.35
C GLY A 141 18.31 9.74 11.21
N TRP A 142 19.19 10.03 12.15
CA TRP A 142 19.63 9.09 13.18
C TRP A 142 20.08 9.84 14.42
N THR A 143 20.35 9.14 15.51
CA THR A 143 20.91 9.70 16.74
C THR A 143 22.29 9.12 17.03
N TRP A 144 23.28 9.99 17.23
CA TRP A 144 24.62 9.61 17.63
C TRP A 144 24.63 8.94 19.02
N ALA A 145 25.48 7.94 19.19
CA ALA A 145 25.55 7.17 20.44
C ALA A 145 26.29 7.92 21.56
N LYS A 146 27.22 8.82 21.21
CA LYS A 146 28.02 9.63 22.13
C LYS A 146 27.86 11.12 21.78
N LYS A 147 28.97 11.78 21.40
CA LYS A 147 29.08 13.20 21.06
C LYS A 147 29.79 13.36 19.71
N GLU A 148 29.52 12.42 18.80
CA GLU A 148 30.02 12.43 17.43
C GLU A 148 29.54 13.68 16.67
N VAL A 149 30.33 14.12 15.71
CA VAL A 149 30.03 15.25 14.81
C VAL A 149 30.31 14.85 13.36
N ILE A 150 29.76 15.58 12.41
CA ILE A 150 30.05 15.38 10.99
C ILE A 150 31.02 16.47 10.54
N TRP A 151 32.24 16.08 10.16
CA TRP A 151 33.25 17.01 9.66
C TRP A 151 32.95 17.49 8.24
N SER A 152 32.58 16.57 7.36
CA SER A 152 32.30 16.85 5.95
C SER A 152 31.40 15.78 5.34
N MET A 153 30.74 16.13 4.24
CA MET A 153 29.88 15.24 3.47
C MET A 153 30.07 15.42 1.96
N MET A 154 29.81 14.35 1.20
CA MET A 154 29.74 14.36 -0.26
C MET A 154 28.54 13.52 -0.72
N GLY A 155 27.87 13.93 -1.80
CA GLY A 155 26.66 13.29 -2.31
C GLY A 155 25.39 13.56 -1.51
N GLY A 156 25.50 14.06 -0.28
CA GLY A 156 24.38 14.45 0.57
C GLY A 156 24.78 15.58 1.50
N GLN A 157 23.80 16.21 2.15
CA GLN A 157 24.03 17.29 3.11
C GLN A 157 23.05 17.21 4.27
N THR A 158 23.48 17.66 5.44
CA THR A 158 22.56 17.89 6.57
C THR A 158 21.67 19.10 6.31
N THR A 159 20.42 19.01 6.75
CA THR A 159 19.43 20.09 6.67
C THR A 159 19.73 21.24 7.65
N GLU A 160 20.40 20.94 8.77
CA GLU A 160 20.80 21.90 9.79
C GLU A 160 22.23 21.62 10.27
N GLN A 161 22.97 22.67 10.63
CA GLN A 161 24.30 22.54 11.22
C GLN A 161 24.25 22.27 12.74
N GLY A 162 23.32 22.91 13.47
CA GLY A 162 23.25 22.87 14.93
C GLY A 162 24.31 23.73 15.64
N ASP A 163 24.41 23.60 16.96
CA ASP A 163 25.37 24.37 17.77
C ASP A 163 26.77 23.75 17.72
N CYS A 164 27.64 24.36 16.93
CA CYS A 164 29.06 24.00 16.82
C CYS A 164 30.01 24.93 17.62
N SER A 165 29.50 25.74 18.55
CA SER A 165 30.29 26.75 19.29
C SER A 165 31.51 26.20 20.05
N ARG A 166 31.52 24.90 20.37
CA ARG A 166 32.68 24.22 20.99
C ARG A 166 33.92 24.22 20.09
N PHE A 167 33.77 24.37 18.78
CA PHE A 167 34.86 24.30 17.81
C PHE A 167 35.27 25.71 17.38
N LYS A 168 36.49 26.14 17.77
CA LYS A 168 36.99 27.51 17.53
C LYS A 168 37.76 27.70 16.21
N GLY A 169 38.20 26.61 15.59
CA GLY A 169 38.99 26.61 14.35
C GLY A 169 38.18 26.03 13.20
N ASN A 170 38.48 24.78 12.84
CA ASN A 170 37.68 24.04 11.87
C ASN A 170 36.30 23.74 12.48
N ILE A 171 35.26 24.31 11.87
CA ILE A 171 33.86 24.10 12.29
C ILE A 171 33.33 22.87 11.54
N PRO A 172 32.77 21.86 12.24
CA PRO A 172 32.15 20.72 11.59
C PRO A 172 30.95 21.11 10.71
N HIS A 173 30.70 20.32 9.67
CA HIS A 173 29.50 20.40 8.83
C HIS A 173 28.21 20.29 9.65
N CYS A 174 28.18 19.43 10.68
CA CYS A 174 27.04 19.33 11.59
C CYS A 174 27.46 18.86 13.00
N CYS A 175 26.91 19.52 14.03
CA CYS A 175 27.12 19.19 15.44
C CYS A 175 25.86 18.72 16.16
N LYS A 176 24.72 18.58 15.46
CA LYS A 176 23.49 18.02 16.06
C LYS A 176 23.73 16.58 16.50
N LYS A 177 23.16 16.22 17.65
CA LYS A 177 23.15 14.83 18.13
C LYS A 177 22.28 13.93 17.26
N ASP A 178 21.25 14.52 16.65
CA ASP A 178 20.24 13.90 15.80
C ASP A 178 20.22 14.52 14.39
N PRO A 179 21.30 14.37 13.60
CA PRO A 179 21.36 14.97 12.28
C PRO A 179 20.30 14.39 11.35
N THR A 180 19.84 15.24 10.42
CA THR A 180 18.93 14.86 9.35
C THR A 180 19.57 15.21 8.01
N VAL A 181 19.70 14.20 7.14
CA VAL A 181 20.41 14.26 5.85
C VAL A 181 19.44 14.12 4.70
N VAL A 182 19.71 14.89 3.65
CA VAL A 182 19.06 14.80 2.34
C VAL A 182 20.12 14.59 1.26
N ASP A 183 19.71 13.97 0.16
CA ASP A 183 20.53 13.84 -1.04
C ASP A 183 20.73 15.20 -1.71
N LEU A 184 21.83 15.35 -2.44
CA LEU A 184 22.04 16.55 -3.26
C LEU A 184 21.17 16.51 -4.53
N LEU A 185 20.98 17.66 -5.16
CA LEU A 185 20.18 17.78 -6.38
C LEU A 185 20.99 17.38 -7.63
N PRO A 186 20.31 16.97 -8.73
CA PRO A 186 20.97 16.80 -10.02
C PRO A 186 21.69 18.08 -10.46
N GLY A 187 22.86 17.95 -11.08
CA GLY A 187 23.71 19.08 -11.49
C GLY A 187 24.74 19.53 -10.46
N THR A 188 24.83 18.86 -9.31
CA THR A 188 25.88 19.07 -8.30
C THR A 188 27.29 18.97 -8.94
N PRO A 189 28.27 19.80 -8.57
CA PRO A 189 29.65 19.72 -9.09
C PRO A 189 30.32 18.36 -8.86
N TYR A 190 31.15 17.89 -9.80
CA TYR A 190 31.76 16.55 -9.76
C TYR A 190 32.58 16.28 -8.50
N ASN A 191 33.24 17.29 -7.93
CA ASN A 191 34.02 17.18 -6.69
C ASN A 191 33.16 16.96 -5.43
N GLN A 192 31.84 17.12 -5.52
CA GLN A 192 30.89 16.88 -4.44
C GLN A 192 30.03 15.64 -4.68
N GLN A 193 30.26 14.93 -5.79
CA GLN A 193 29.51 13.72 -6.13
C GLN A 193 30.20 12.45 -5.63
N ILE A 194 29.38 11.43 -5.40
CA ILE A 194 29.79 10.03 -5.20
C ILE A 194 28.89 9.12 -6.06
N ALA A 195 29.30 7.88 -6.28
CA ALA A 195 28.51 6.90 -6.99
C ALA A 195 27.07 6.80 -6.45
N ASN A 196 26.08 6.76 -7.34
CA ASN A 196 24.66 6.68 -7.00
C ASN A 196 24.12 7.87 -6.17
N CYS A 197 24.80 9.01 -6.09
CA CYS A 197 24.24 10.21 -5.43
C CYS A 197 23.44 11.09 -6.38
N CYS A 198 22.93 12.15 -5.77
CA CYS A 198 22.64 13.44 -6.37
C CYS A 198 21.42 13.43 -7.29
N LYS A 199 20.43 12.62 -6.91
CA LYS A 199 19.15 12.45 -7.62
C LYS A 199 18.02 13.20 -6.90
N GLY A 200 18.35 14.11 -5.99
CA GLY A 200 17.36 14.79 -5.14
C GLY A 200 16.57 13.80 -4.27
N GLY A 201 17.20 12.69 -3.90
CA GLY A 201 16.62 11.68 -3.00
C GLY A 201 15.62 10.75 -3.67
N VAL A 202 15.52 10.77 -5.00
CA VAL A 202 14.68 9.84 -5.76
C VAL A 202 15.37 8.48 -5.86
N ILE A 203 14.67 7.40 -5.51
CA ILE A 203 15.17 6.02 -5.62
C ILE A 203 14.12 5.16 -6.31
N ASN A 204 14.48 4.50 -7.40
CA ASN A 204 13.55 3.65 -8.14
C ASN A 204 13.26 2.34 -7.37
N SER A 205 12.18 1.64 -7.74
CA SER A 205 11.93 0.29 -7.24
C SER A 205 12.92 -0.69 -7.87
N TRP A 206 13.31 -1.71 -7.11
CA TRP A 206 14.17 -2.78 -7.61
C TRP A 206 13.52 -3.51 -8.79
N GLY A 207 12.20 -3.66 -8.77
CA GLY A 207 11.51 -4.38 -9.83
C GLY A 207 11.55 -3.65 -11.16
N GLN A 208 11.52 -2.31 -11.15
CA GLN A 208 11.42 -1.46 -12.34
C GLN A 208 12.78 -1.07 -12.91
N ASP A 209 13.73 -0.64 -12.07
CA ASP A 209 15.09 -0.26 -12.49
C ASP A 209 16.12 -0.54 -11.38
N PRO A 210 16.66 -1.78 -11.32
CA PRO A 210 17.66 -2.17 -10.32
C PRO A 210 18.89 -1.26 -10.29
N SER A 211 19.28 -0.69 -11.44
CA SER A 211 20.47 0.16 -11.56
C SER A 211 20.29 1.51 -10.85
N ASN A 212 19.04 1.96 -10.71
CA ASN A 212 18.68 3.21 -10.05
C ASN A 212 17.95 3.00 -8.70
N ALA A 213 17.98 1.78 -8.18
CA ALA A 213 17.39 1.40 -6.90
C ALA A 213 18.33 1.65 -5.70
N ALA A 214 19.34 2.51 -5.86
CA ALA A 214 20.26 2.89 -4.80
C ALA A 214 20.55 4.40 -4.80
N SER A 215 20.76 4.94 -3.60
CA SER A 215 21.25 6.29 -3.33
C SER A 215 22.41 6.22 -2.34
N SER A 216 23.46 7.02 -2.51
CA SER A 216 24.55 7.03 -1.54
C SER A 216 25.14 8.40 -1.25
N PHE A 217 25.70 8.55 -0.05
CA PHE A 217 26.47 9.70 0.37
C PHE A 217 27.65 9.25 1.23
N GLN A 218 28.70 10.06 1.26
CA GLN A 218 29.86 9.86 2.11
C GLN A 218 29.87 10.91 3.22
N LEU A 219 30.31 10.51 4.42
CA LEU A 219 30.55 11.44 5.51
C LEU A 219 31.83 11.11 6.27
N SER A 220 32.47 12.15 6.78
CA SER A 220 33.54 12.04 7.77
C SER A 220 32.97 12.33 9.15
N VAL A 221 33.09 11.36 10.06
CA VAL A 221 32.57 11.42 11.43
C VAL A 221 33.74 11.68 12.37
N GLY A 222 33.62 12.71 13.20
CA GLY A 222 34.56 13.10 14.24
C GLY A 222 34.07 12.80 15.64
N ALA A 223 34.98 12.90 16.61
CA ALA A 223 34.74 12.53 18.01
C ALA A 223 34.12 11.12 18.18
N ALA A 224 34.47 10.22 17.25
CA ALA A 224 34.03 8.84 17.24
C ALA A 224 35.17 7.90 17.68
N GLY A 225 34.88 6.60 17.80
CA GLY A 225 35.94 5.62 17.96
C GLY A 225 36.77 5.47 16.69
N THR A 226 38.06 5.14 16.83
CA THR A 226 39.01 4.92 15.73
C THR A 226 39.32 3.44 15.48
N THR A 227 38.58 2.55 16.15
CA THR A 227 38.74 1.10 16.03
C THR A 227 37.39 0.40 16.07
N ASN A 228 37.35 -0.83 15.58
CA ASN A 228 36.14 -1.66 15.58
C ASN A 228 35.54 -1.92 16.97
N LYS A 229 36.33 -1.80 18.05
CA LYS A 229 35.87 -1.94 19.44
C LYS A 229 35.33 -0.64 20.03
N THR A 230 35.82 0.51 19.56
CA THR A 230 35.54 1.82 20.18
C THR A 230 34.38 2.55 19.51
N VAL A 231 34.15 2.30 18.21
CA VAL A 231 33.00 2.82 17.46
C VAL A 231 31.71 2.29 18.08
N ARG A 232 30.75 3.20 18.28
CA ARG A 232 29.38 2.85 18.65
C ARG A 232 28.47 3.15 17.48
N VAL A 233 27.65 2.18 17.13
CA VAL A 233 26.70 2.29 16.02
C VAL A 233 25.60 3.30 16.41
N PRO A 234 25.17 4.18 15.47
CA PRO A 234 24.08 5.11 15.74
C PRO A 234 22.77 4.39 16.09
N LYS A 235 21.86 5.12 16.72
CA LYS A 235 20.55 4.62 17.18
C LYS A 235 19.43 5.43 16.55
N ASN A 236 18.20 4.93 16.66
CA ASN A 236 16.98 5.65 16.28
C ASN A 236 17.02 6.19 14.84
N PHE A 237 17.26 5.31 13.88
CA PHE A 237 17.18 5.67 12.48
C PHE A 237 15.73 6.02 12.11
N THR A 238 15.56 7.12 11.39
CA THR A 238 14.27 7.57 10.88
C THR A 238 14.42 7.78 9.38
N LEU A 239 13.53 7.16 8.60
CA LEU A 239 13.46 7.35 7.17
C LEU A 239 12.14 8.03 6.85
N LYS A 240 12.21 9.25 6.34
CA LYS A 240 11.07 9.95 5.78
C LYS A 240 11.18 9.90 4.26
N ALA A 241 10.10 9.51 3.61
CA ALA A 241 9.92 9.60 2.17
C ALA A 241 8.72 10.54 1.93
N PRO A 242 8.30 10.81 0.68
CA PRO A 242 7.01 11.46 0.45
C PRO A 242 5.90 10.63 1.11
N GLY A 243 5.27 11.19 2.15
CA GLY A 243 4.30 10.51 2.99
C GLY A 243 4.91 9.78 4.20
N PRO A 244 4.13 9.53 5.26
CA PRO A 244 4.55 8.63 6.34
C PRO A 244 4.58 7.18 5.83
N GLY A 245 5.16 6.25 6.59
CA GLY A 245 5.00 4.82 6.31
C GLY A 245 6.20 3.94 6.60
N TYR A 246 7.41 4.49 6.59
CA TYR A 246 8.62 3.71 6.88
C TYR A 246 8.92 3.66 8.38
N THR A 247 9.16 2.45 8.87
CA THR A 247 9.66 2.21 10.22
C THR A 247 10.98 1.46 10.12
N CYS A 248 12.02 1.99 10.76
CA CYS A 248 13.36 1.42 10.73
C CYS A 248 13.66 0.63 12.00
N GLY A 249 14.26 -0.56 11.83
CA GLY A 249 14.75 -1.37 12.93
C GLY A 249 16.07 -0.86 13.52
N PRO A 250 16.61 -1.53 14.55
CA PRO A 250 17.92 -1.22 15.09
C PRO A 250 19.02 -1.58 14.09
N ALA A 251 20.13 -0.84 14.13
CA ALA A 251 21.30 -1.13 13.33
C ALA A 251 21.97 -2.44 13.77
N LYS A 252 22.26 -3.33 12.82
CA LYS A 252 22.89 -4.63 13.04
C LYS A 252 24.26 -4.67 12.38
N ILE A 253 25.30 -4.97 13.15
CA ILE A 253 26.65 -5.17 12.62
C ILE A 253 26.63 -6.45 11.78
N VAL A 254 27.16 -6.35 10.56
CA VAL A 254 27.24 -7.46 9.61
C VAL A 254 28.70 -7.68 9.17
N LYS A 255 28.93 -8.72 8.37
CA LYS A 255 30.23 -8.96 7.77
C LYS A 255 30.67 -7.72 6.96
N PRO A 256 31.93 -7.26 7.10
CA PRO A 256 32.37 -6.08 6.38
C PRO A 256 32.28 -6.24 4.86
N THR A 257 31.78 -5.21 4.18
CA THR A 257 31.65 -5.17 2.72
C THR A 257 33.02 -5.28 2.05
N LYS A 258 33.10 -6.04 0.97
CA LYS A 258 34.25 -6.05 0.06
C LYS A 258 33.93 -5.21 -1.17
N PHE A 259 34.81 -4.29 -1.53
CA PHE A 259 34.71 -3.46 -2.72
C PHE A 259 35.72 -3.96 -3.74
N VAL A 260 35.23 -4.40 -4.90
CA VAL A 260 36.05 -4.80 -6.04
C VAL A 260 36.14 -3.62 -6.99
N THR A 261 37.35 -3.27 -7.42
CA THR A 261 37.54 -2.22 -8.44
C THR A 261 36.92 -2.64 -9.77
N GLN A 262 36.54 -1.67 -10.61
CA GLN A 262 35.87 -1.95 -11.89
C GLN A 262 36.71 -2.82 -12.84
N ASP A 263 38.04 -2.74 -12.75
CA ASP A 263 38.98 -3.58 -13.50
C ASP A 263 39.14 -5.00 -12.91
N GLY A 264 38.47 -5.29 -11.78
CA GLY A 264 38.51 -6.58 -11.09
C GLY A 264 39.81 -6.88 -10.34
N ARG A 265 40.81 -6.00 -10.40
CA ARG A 265 42.18 -6.32 -9.95
C ARG A 265 42.40 -6.10 -8.45
N ARG A 266 41.68 -5.18 -7.84
CA ARG A 266 41.87 -4.79 -6.43
C ARG A 266 40.59 -5.02 -5.65
N VAL A 267 40.72 -5.73 -4.53
CA VAL A 267 39.66 -5.89 -3.54
C VAL A 267 40.07 -5.13 -2.28
N THR A 268 39.25 -4.17 -1.89
CA THR A 268 39.36 -3.50 -0.58
C THR A 268 38.20 -3.95 0.30
N GLN A 269 38.33 -3.74 1.60
CA GLN A 269 37.30 -4.15 2.56
C GLN A 269 37.00 -3.00 3.51
N ALA A 270 35.71 -2.82 3.84
CA ALA A 270 35.31 -1.95 4.92
C ALA A 270 35.93 -2.41 6.25
N MET A 271 36.24 -1.46 7.13
CA MET A 271 36.72 -1.73 8.49
C MET A 271 35.58 -2.26 9.37
N MET A 272 34.36 -1.75 9.15
CA MET A 272 33.11 -2.20 9.76
C MET A 272 31.94 -1.96 8.80
N THR A 273 30.93 -2.81 8.87
CA THR A 273 29.66 -2.59 8.16
C THR A 273 28.49 -2.87 9.10
N TRP A 274 27.47 -2.02 9.06
CA TRP A 274 26.17 -2.32 9.67
C TRP A 274 25.02 -1.97 8.75
N ASN A 275 23.93 -2.72 8.91
CA ASN A 275 22.71 -2.54 8.15
C ASN A 275 21.58 -2.09 9.06
N VAL A 276 20.74 -1.21 8.54
CA VAL A 276 19.45 -0.84 9.10
C VAL A 276 18.40 -1.20 8.06
N THR A 277 17.42 -1.99 8.45
CA THR A 277 16.30 -2.35 7.58
C THR A 277 15.09 -1.51 7.96
N CYS A 278 14.52 -0.83 6.98
CA CYS A 278 13.29 -0.06 7.10
C CYS A 278 12.20 -0.75 6.28
N THR A 279 11.08 -1.05 6.92
CA THR A 279 9.90 -1.66 6.29
C THR A 279 8.82 -0.61 6.10
N TYR A 280 8.05 -0.74 5.02
CA TYR A 280 6.92 0.13 4.74
C TYR A 280 5.65 -0.45 5.34
N SER A 281 4.87 0.38 6.03
CA SER A 281 3.59 0.00 6.61
C SER A 281 2.46 0.75 5.94
N GLN A 282 1.61 0.02 5.22
CA GLN A 282 0.44 0.60 4.55
C GLN A 282 -0.52 1.26 5.55
N PHE A 283 -0.67 0.69 6.75
CA PHE A 283 -1.53 1.25 7.81
C PHE A 283 -1.00 2.57 8.40
N LEU A 284 0.32 2.71 8.53
CA LEU A 284 0.93 3.95 9.02
C LEU A 284 1.01 5.03 7.94
N ALA A 285 1.09 4.61 6.67
CA ALA A 285 1.36 5.50 5.56
C ALA A 285 0.16 6.32 5.09
N GLN A 286 -1.05 5.76 5.15
CA GLN A 286 -2.21 6.39 4.53
C GLN A 286 -3.37 6.56 5.49
N LYS A 287 -3.60 7.82 5.89
CA LYS A 287 -4.87 8.24 6.50
C LYS A 287 -5.97 8.46 5.46
N THR A 288 -5.59 8.75 4.21
CA THR A 288 -6.49 9.02 3.08
C THR A 288 -5.93 8.38 1.80
N PRO A 289 -6.76 7.76 0.95
CA PRO A 289 -6.34 7.23 -0.35
C PRO A 289 -5.78 8.34 -1.26
N THR A 290 -4.90 7.96 -2.20
CA THR A 290 -4.28 8.88 -3.18
C THR A 290 -4.77 8.66 -4.61
N CYS A 291 -5.51 7.58 -4.85
CA CYS A 291 -6.04 7.24 -6.17
C CYS A 291 -7.38 6.50 -6.11
N CYS A 292 -8.13 6.59 -7.21
CA CYS A 292 -9.41 5.89 -7.40
C CYS A 292 -9.48 5.23 -8.78
N VAL A 293 -10.40 4.28 -8.92
CA VAL A 293 -10.63 3.57 -10.18
C VAL A 293 -12.01 3.88 -10.74
N SER A 294 -12.09 4.01 -12.06
CA SER A 294 -13.35 4.12 -12.81
C SER A 294 -13.38 3.06 -13.89
N LEU A 295 -14.56 2.51 -14.16
CA LEU A 295 -14.73 1.33 -15.01
C LEU A 295 -15.71 1.63 -16.14
N SER A 296 -15.41 1.12 -17.33
CA SER A 296 -16.33 1.19 -18.46
C SER A 296 -16.18 -0.04 -19.36
N SER A 297 -17.16 -0.22 -20.23
CA SER A 297 -17.28 -1.38 -21.11
C SER A 297 -17.89 -0.92 -22.43
N PHE A 298 -17.44 -1.48 -23.55
CA PHE A 298 -18.08 -1.28 -24.85
C PHE A 298 -19.56 -1.73 -24.86
N TYR A 299 -19.96 -2.61 -23.95
CA TYR A 299 -21.31 -3.15 -23.85
C TYR A 299 -22.26 -2.32 -22.97
N ASN A 300 -21.77 -1.24 -22.36
CA ASN A 300 -22.56 -0.40 -21.48
C ASN A 300 -22.25 1.08 -21.73
N ASP A 301 -23.27 1.86 -22.04
CA ASP A 301 -23.12 3.29 -22.32
C ASP A 301 -22.77 4.10 -21.07
N THR A 302 -22.99 3.54 -19.88
CA THR A 302 -22.72 4.21 -18.60
C THR A 302 -21.32 3.89 -18.09
N ILE A 303 -20.54 4.93 -17.80
CA ILE A 303 -19.25 4.83 -17.11
C ILE A 303 -19.51 4.78 -15.61
N VAL A 304 -18.93 3.79 -14.94
CA VAL A 304 -18.92 3.71 -13.47
C VAL A 304 -17.81 4.63 -12.97
N PRO A 305 -18.17 5.76 -12.33
CA PRO A 305 -17.17 6.74 -11.91
C PRO A 305 -16.40 6.24 -10.68
N CYS A 306 -15.34 6.96 -10.34
CA CYS A 306 -14.76 6.81 -9.01
C CYS A 306 -15.82 7.12 -7.94
N PRO A 307 -15.81 6.41 -6.80
CA PRO A 307 -16.68 6.74 -5.69
C PRO A 307 -16.51 8.21 -5.24
N THR A 308 -17.61 8.84 -4.83
CA THR A 308 -17.58 10.23 -4.38
C THR A 308 -16.77 10.34 -3.08
N CYS A 309 -15.98 11.40 -2.97
CA CYS A 309 -15.18 11.73 -1.78
C CYS A 309 -14.13 10.68 -1.38
N THR A 310 -13.68 9.84 -2.32
CA THR A 310 -12.66 8.81 -2.07
C THR A 310 -11.39 9.34 -1.39
N CYS A 311 -10.85 10.47 -1.86
CA CYS A 311 -9.59 11.01 -1.34
C CYS A 311 -9.81 12.16 -0.34
N GLY A 312 -10.99 12.22 0.27
CA GLY A 312 -11.37 13.21 1.28
C GLY A 312 -12.02 14.45 0.67
N CYS A 313 -13.34 14.55 0.77
CA CYS A 313 -14.03 15.82 0.57
C CYS A 313 -13.91 16.68 1.83
N GLN A 314 -13.57 17.94 1.65
CA GLN A 314 -13.69 18.94 2.71
C GLN A 314 -14.95 19.77 2.46
N ASN A 315 -15.67 20.11 3.52
CA ASN A 315 -16.76 21.07 3.43
C ASN A 315 -16.17 22.46 3.18
N ASN A 316 -16.62 23.15 2.13
CA ASN A 316 -16.16 24.50 1.74
C ASN A 316 -16.26 25.56 2.86
N LEU A 317 -16.99 25.27 3.94
CA LEU A 317 -17.14 26.13 5.12
C LEU A 317 -15.90 26.15 6.03
N THR A 318 -15.06 25.11 6.03
CA THR A 318 -13.96 24.98 7.00
C THR A 318 -12.56 25.22 6.42
N GLN A 319 -12.35 25.01 5.11
CA GLN A 319 -11.09 25.32 4.41
C GLN A 319 -11.34 25.78 2.96
N PRO A 320 -11.38 27.09 2.68
CA PRO A 320 -11.42 27.59 1.30
C PRO A 320 -10.11 27.24 0.58
N GLY A 321 -10.21 26.61 -0.61
CA GLY A 321 -9.06 26.25 -1.45
C GLY A 321 -8.65 24.76 -1.47
N SER A 322 -9.53 23.85 -1.04
CA SER A 322 -9.27 22.39 -1.03
C SER A 322 -9.07 21.77 -2.43
N CYS A 323 -9.68 22.37 -3.46
CA CYS A 323 -9.44 22.08 -4.86
C CYS A 323 -9.59 23.34 -5.71
N VAL A 324 -9.16 23.28 -6.96
CA VAL A 324 -9.29 24.38 -7.93
C VAL A 324 -10.13 23.93 -9.12
N ASP A 325 -11.11 24.76 -9.50
CA ASP A 325 -11.90 24.54 -10.71
C ASP A 325 -11.02 24.85 -11.96
N PRO A 326 -11.00 23.97 -12.98
CA PRO A 326 -10.27 24.20 -14.22
C PRO A 326 -10.56 25.54 -14.91
N ASN A 327 -11.79 26.05 -14.77
CA ASN A 327 -12.24 27.26 -15.42
C ASN A 327 -12.07 28.50 -14.52
N SER A 328 -11.46 28.36 -13.35
CA SER A 328 -11.25 29.48 -12.44
C SER A 328 -10.24 30.48 -13.01
N PRO A 329 -10.55 31.80 -13.02
CA PRO A 329 -9.61 32.83 -13.50
C PRO A 329 -8.35 32.94 -12.64
N TYR A 330 -8.37 32.39 -11.41
CA TYR A 330 -7.24 32.41 -10.49
C TYR A 330 -6.36 31.17 -10.59
N LEU A 331 -6.68 30.18 -11.44
CA LEU A 331 -5.92 28.93 -11.56
C LEU A 331 -4.43 29.20 -11.80
N ALA A 332 -4.09 30.07 -12.74
CA ALA A 332 -2.70 30.43 -13.04
C ALA A 332 -1.98 30.97 -11.79
N SER A 333 -2.63 31.84 -11.01
CA SER A 333 -2.03 32.41 -9.79
C SER A 333 -1.81 31.38 -8.68
N VAL A 334 -2.71 30.41 -8.51
CA VAL A 334 -2.62 29.37 -7.46
C VAL A 334 -1.60 28.28 -7.81
N VAL A 335 -1.44 27.99 -9.10
CA VAL A 335 -0.42 27.06 -9.61
C VAL A 335 0.97 27.69 -9.55
N SER A 336 1.10 28.99 -9.85
CA SER A 336 2.40 29.70 -9.78
C SER A 336 2.91 29.98 -8.36
N ASP A 337 2.09 29.85 -7.32
CA ASP A 337 2.49 30.08 -5.91
C ASP A 337 3.33 28.93 -5.30
N HIS A 338 3.97 28.13 -6.16
CA HIS A 338 4.84 26.99 -5.82
C HIS A 338 6.01 27.33 -4.86
N GLY A 339 6.30 28.62 -4.63
CA GLY A 339 7.44 29.09 -3.85
C GLY A 339 7.15 29.70 -2.48
N LYS A 340 5.89 29.95 -2.08
CA LYS A 340 5.59 30.70 -0.83
C LYS A 340 5.07 29.88 0.33
N SER A 341 4.53 28.68 0.09
CA SER A 341 4.09 27.79 1.18
C SER A 341 4.92 26.51 1.17
N ASN A 342 5.53 26.17 2.30
CA ASN A 342 6.21 24.89 2.56
C ASN A 342 5.25 23.67 2.55
N SER A 343 4.10 23.78 1.89
CA SER A 343 3.06 22.76 1.83
C SER A 343 3.24 21.92 0.56
N LEU A 344 3.82 20.73 0.74
CA LEU A 344 3.85 19.63 -0.24
C LEU A 344 2.48 18.96 -0.44
N ALA A 345 1.40 19.54 0.08
CA ALA A 345 0.07 18.99 -0.06
C ALA A 345 -0.38 19.05 -1.53
N PRO A 346 -1.02 17.98 -2.05
CA PRO A 346 -1.51 17.95 -3.42
C PRO A 346 -2.58 19.03 -3.62
N LEU A 347 -2.45 19.82 -4.67
CA LEU A 347 -3.48 20.76 -5.11
C LEU A 347 -4.24 20.10 -6.25
N VAL A 348 -5.48 19.68 -6.01
CA VAL A 348 -6.22 18.87 -6.97
C VAL A 348 -7.28 19.67 -7.73
N GLN A 349 -7.60 19.21 -8.93
CA GLN A 349 -8.76 19.64 -9.68
C GLN A 349 -10.05 19.23 -8.95
N CYS A 350 -11.01 20.16 -8.87
CA CYS A 350 -12.31 19.88 -8.28
C CYS A 350 -13.03 18.80 -9.08
N THR A 351 -13.27 17.67 -8.42
CA THR A 351 -13.97 16.49 -8.94
C THR A 351 -14.82 15.89 -7.83
N SER A 352 -15.78 15.04 -8.16
CA SER A 352 -16.59 14.37 -7.15
C SER A 352 -15.79 13.42 -6.23
N HIS A 353 -14.65 12.90 -6.70
CA HIS A 353 -13.80 11.95 -5.96
C HIS A 353 -12.63 12.61 -5.20
N MET A 354 -12.23 13.82 -5.60
CA MET A 354 -11.11 14.60 -5.01
C MET A 354 -9.73 13.92 -5.05
N CYS A 355 -9.60 12.80 -5.75
CA CYS A 355 -8.33 12.08 -5.89
C CYS A 355 -7.33 12.73 -6.84
N PRO A 356 -6.04 12.84 -6.45
CA PRO A 356 -4.94 13.25 -7.34
C PRO A 356 -4.80 12.39 -8.59
N ILE A 357 -5.07 11.08 -8.49
CA ILE A 357 -4.94 10.15 -9.61
C ILE A 357 -6.23 9.38 -9.81
N ARG A 358 -6.61 9.21 -11.08
CA ARG A 358 -7.66 8.27 -11.50
C ARG A 358 -7.08 7.27 -12.49
N VAL A 359 -7.33 6.00 -12.24
CA VAL A 359 -7.10 4.95 -13.22
C VAL A 359 -8.44 4.57 -13.83
N HIS A 360 -8.54 4.67 -15.16
CA HIS A 360 -9.71 4.26 -15.91
C HIS A 360 -9.43 2.94 -16.64
N TRP A 361 -10.25 1.94 -16.36
CA TRP A 361 -10.18 0.62 -17.01
C TRP A 361 -11.38 0.45 -17.93
N HIS A 362 -11.11 0.36 -19.23
CA HIS A 362 -12.13 0.24 -20.27
C HIS A 362 -12.00 -1.10 -21.00
N VAL A 363 -13.03 -1.94 -20.92
CA VAL A 363 -13.13 -3.14 -21.76
C VAL A 363 -13.53 -2.69 -23.16
N LYS A 364 -12.55 -2.65 -24.07
CA LYS A 364 -12.68 -2.00 -25.38
C LYS A 364 -13.35 -2.89 -26.42
N LEU A 365 -12.81 -4.09 -26.61
CA LEU A 365 -13.27 -5.02 -27.65
C LEU A 365 -13.06 -6.46 -27.23
N ASN A 366 -13.92 -7.33 -27.76
CA ASN A 366 -13.88 -8.76 -27.51
C ASN A 366 -13.90 -9.52 -28.85
N TYR A 367 -12.77 -10.13 -29.22
CA TYR A 367 -12.64 -10.95 -30.43
C TYR A 367 -12.98 -12.41 -30.12
N LYS A 368 -12.84 -13.30 -31.11
CA LYS A 368 -13.06 -14.73 -30.90
C LYS A 368 -12.10 -15.31 -29.85
N ASP A 369 -10.80 -15.12 -30.06
CA ASP A 369 -9.74 -15.72 -29.24
C ASP A 369 -9.02 -14.72 -28.32
N TYR A 370 -9.28 -13.42 -28.49
CA TYR A 370 -8.62 -12.35 -27.73
C TYR A 370 -9.63 -11.34 -27.19
N TRP A 371 -9.23 -10.58 -26.19
CA TRP A 371 -9.96 -9.40 -25.73
C TRP A 371 -8.99 -8.27 -25.42
N ARG A 372 -9.49 -7.04 -25.53
CA ARG A 372 -8.69 -5.83 -25.48
C ARG A 372 -9.21 -4.90 -24.41
N VAL A 373 -8.29 -4.44 -23.57
CA VAL A 373 -8.53 -3.44 -22.53
C VAL A 373 -7.77 -2.18 -22.89
N LYS A 374 -8.36 -1.02 -22.62
CA LYS A 374 -7.68 0.26 -22.61
C LYS A 374 -7.56 0.74 -21.16
N VAL A 375 -6.33 1.04 -20.75
CA VAL A 375 -6.04 1.64 -19.44
C VAL A 375 -5.67 3.09 -19.64
N THR A 376 -6.23 3.99 -18.84
CA THR A 376 -5.92 5.43 -18.87
C THR A 376 -5.65 5.92 -17.47
N ILE A 377 -4.46 6.46 -17.22
CA ILE A 377 -4.10 7.07 -15.95
C ILE A 377 -4.21 8.58 -16.14
N THR A 378 -5.02 9.25 -15.34
CA THR A 378 -5.22 10.70 -15.37
C THR A 378 -4.70 11.33 -14.09
N ASN A 379 -3.89 12.37 -14.22
CA ASN A 379 -3.42 13.20 -13.13
C ASN A 379 -4.31 14.44 -12.97
N PHE A 380 -4.85 14.61 -11.78
CA PHE A 380 -5.67 15.75 -11.36
C PHE A 380 -4.91 16.67 -10.40
N ASN A 381 -3.64 16.42 -10.12
CA ASN A 381 -2.80 17.27 -9.28
C ASN A 381 -2.13 18.38 -10.13
N TYR A 382 -2.34 19.63 -9.77
CA TYR A 382 -1.72 20.79 -10.43
C TYR A 382 -0.28 21.06 -9.99
N ARG A 383 0.15 20.50 -8.86
CA ARG A 383 1.47 20.77 -8.25
C ARG A 383 2.47 19.63 -8.40
N MET A 384 2.06 18.52 -9.00
CA MET A 384 2.87 17.31 -9.02
C MET A 384 2.85 16.63 -10.38
N ASN A 385 4.06 16.40 -10.88
CA ASN A 385 4.33 15.48 -11.97
C ASN A 385 4.76 14.14 -11.38
N TYR A 386 4.36 13.04 -12.03
CA TYR A 386 4.82 11.70 -11.65
C TYR A 386 5.83 11.20 -12.68
N THR A 387 7.11 11.35 -12.36
CA THR A 387 8.21 10.70 -13.07
C THR A 387 8.32 9.24 -12.63
N LEU A 388 8.67 8.34 -13.56
CA LEU A 388 8.87 6.91 -13.27
C LEU A 388 7.64 6.25 -12.65
N TRP A 389 6.45 6.77 -13.00
CA TRP A 389 5.21 6.22 -12.49
C TRP A 389 5.09 4.73 -12.85
N ASN A 390 4.44 3.98 -11.97
CA ASN A 390 4.08 2.60 -12.26
C ASN A 390 2.65 2.29 -11.80
N LEU A 391 2.10 1.24 -12.41
CA LEU A 391 0.77 0.74 -12.18
C LEU A 391 0.88 -0.76 -11.94
N VAL A 392 0.47 -1.23 -10.78
CA VAL A 392 0.35 -2.66 -10.51
C VAL A 392 -1.11 -3.05 -10.62
N VAL A 393 -1.41 -4.07 -11.41
CA VAL A 393 -2.77 -4.55 -11.64
C VAL A 393 -2.84 -6.03 -11.31
N GLN A 394 -3.80 -6.39 -10.47
CA GLN A 394 -4.12 -7.78 -10.17
C GLN A 394 -5.37 -8.19 -10.97
N HIS A 395 -5.19 -9.12 -11.91
CA HIS A 395 -6.25 -9.75 -12.69
C HIS A 395 -5.85 -11.18 -13.08
N PRO A 396 -6.74 -12.18 -12.91
CA PRO A 396 -6.43 -13.59 -13.18
C PRO A 396 -6.07 -13.94 -14.64
N ASN A 397 -6.03 -12.97 -15.56
CA ASN A 397 -5.73 -13.22 -16.98
C ASN A 397 -4.41 -12.57 -17.42
N PHE A 398 -3.62 -12.03 -16.48
CA PHE A 398 -2.26 -11.56 -16.77
C PHE A 398 -1.33 -12.71 -17.17
N ASP A 399 -1.61 -13.93 -16.74
CA ASP A 399 -0.97 -15.17 -17.23
C ASP A 399 -1.04 -15.30 -18.75
N ASN A 400 -2.10 -14.76 -19.37
CA ASN A 400 -2.38 -14.84 -20.81
C ASN A 400 -2.22 -13.49 -21.53
N LEU A 401 -1.39 -12.58 -21.00
CA LEU A 401 -1.09 -11.32 -21.67
C LEU A 401 -0.29 -11.57 -22.96
N THR A 402 -0.89 -11.25 -24.11
CA THR A 402 -0.26 -11.48 -25.42
C THR A 402 0.55 -10.27 -25.87
N GLN A 403 -0.01 -9.06 -25.71
CA GLN A 403 0.63 -7.84 -26.18
C GLN A 403 0.27 -6.66 -25.30
N ILE A 404 1.26 -5.81 -25.04
CA ILE A 404 1.09 -4.52 -24.41
C ILE A 404 1.51 -3.41 -25.36
N PHE A 405 0.73 -2.34 -25.42
CA PHE A 405 1.00 -1.19 -26.26
C PHE A 405 1.48 -0.02 -25.41
N SER A 406 2.54 0.66 -25.82
CA SER A 406 2.99 1.94 -25.22
C SER A 406 3.47 1.91 -23.76
N PHE A 407 3.40 0.77 -23.04
CA PHE A 407 3.93 0.61 -21.67
C PHE A 407 4.92 -0.55 -21.61
N ASN A 408 5.85 -0.49 -20.66
CA ASN A 408 6.66 -1.62 -20.25
C ASN A 408 5.87 -2.54 -19.31
N TYR A 409 6.28 -3.80 -19.23
CA TYR A 409 5.60 -4.84 -18.46
C TYR A 409 6.60 -5.71 -17.70
N LYS A 410 6.24 -6.07 -16.47
CA LYS A 410 6.92 -7.11 -15.69
C LYS A 410 5.89 -7.85 -14.83
N PRO A 411 5.83 -9.20 -14.90
CA PRO A 411 5.00 -9.97 -13.98
C PRO A 411 5.54 -9.87 -12.54
N LEU A 412 4.65 -9.80 -11.56
CA LEU A 412 4.97 -9.87 -10.15
C LEU A 412 4.44 -11.19 -9.58
N THR A 413 5.35 -12.08 -9.21
CA THR A 413 5.02 -13.46 -8.83
C THR A 413 5.54 -13.79 -7.42
N PRO A 414 5.04 -13.10 -6.37
CA PRO A 414 5.60 -13.22 -5.02
C PRO A 414 5.52 -14.64 -4.45
N TYR A 415 4.55 -15.45 -4.93
CA TYR A 415 4.30 -16.81 -4.45
C TYR A 415 4.65 -17.92 -5.46
N GLN A 416 5.43 -17.61 -6.51
CA GLN A 416 5.91 -18.50 -7.60
C GLN A 416 4.82 -19.22 -8.44
N ASN A 417 3.65 -19.49 -7.89
CA ASN A 417 2.58 -20.30 -8.50
C ASN A 417 1.40 -19.47 -9.04
N ILE A 418 1.38 -18.15 -8.78
CA ILE A 418 0.29 -17.26 -9.17
C ILE A 418 0.89 -16.08 -9.94
N ASN A 419 0.51 -15.94 -11.21
CA ASN A 419 1.00 -14.90 -12.12
C ASN A 419 -0.09 -13.86 -12.44
N ASP A 420 -1.06 -13.72 -11.54
CA ASP A 420 -2.24 -12.86 -11.71
C ASP A 420 -1.96 -11.36 -11.56
N THR A 421 -0.70 -10.98 -11.34
CA THR A 421 -0.32 -9.61 -11.02
C THR A 421 0.79 -9.13 -11.95
N ALA A 422 0.58 -7.93 -12.50
CA ALA A 422 1.50 -7.30 -13.44
C ALA A 422 1.85 -5.88 -13.00
N MET A 423 3.12 -5.52 -13.13
CA MET A 423 3.60 -4.15 -13.02
C MET A 423 3.78 -3.56 -14.43
N LEU A 424 3.20 -2.39 -14.65
CA LEU A 424 3.26 -1.61 -15.87
C LEU A 424 3.90 -0.25 -15.58
N TRP A 425 4.71 0.27 -16.49
CA TRP A 425 5.28 1.62 -16.36
C TRP A 425 5.56 2.25 -17.72
N GLY A 426 5.79 3.57 -17.73
CA GLY A 426 6.06 4.30 -18.96
C GLY A 426 7.37 3.89 -19.65
N VAL A 427 7.42 4.05 -20.96
CA VAL A 427 8.63 3.95 -21.79
C VAL A 427 9.43 5.24 -21.66
N LYS A 428 10.73 5.10 -21.38
CA LYS A 428 11.65 6.24 -21.21
C LYS A 428 11.60 7.16 -22.43
N PHE A 429 11.54 8.47 -22.19
CA PHE A 429 11.46 9.52 -23.23
C PHE A 429 10.18 9.50 -24.09
N TYR A 430 9.15 8.76 -23.69
CA TYR A 430 7.87 8.73 -24.39
C TYR A 430 6.71 9.07 -23.46
N ASN A 431 6.49 8.26 -22.43
CA ASN A 431 5.39 8.44 -21.47
C ASN A 431 5.80 8.05 -20.04
N ASP A 432 7.10 8.09 -19.73
CA ASP A 432 7.67 7.91 -18.38
C ASP A 432 7.44 9.11 -17.45
N LEU A 433 6.88 10.20 -17.99
CA LEU A 433 6.45 11.39 -17.26
C LEU A 433 4.94 11.58 -17.40
N LEU A 434 4.21 11.43 -16.29
CA LEU A 434 2.82 11.84 -16.20
C LEU A 434 2.76 13.28 -15.69
N MET A 435 2.46 14.20 -16.60
CA MET A 435 2.36 15.63 -16.32
C MET A 435 1.22 15.93 -15.35
N GLN A 436 1.32 17.08 -14.69
CA GLN A 436 0.27 17.70 -13.87
C GLN A 436 -1.05 17.84 -14.62
N ALA A 437 -2.11 18.13 -13.88
CA ALA A 437 -3.47 18.29 -14.42
C ALA A 437 -3.52 19.26 -15.61
N GLY A 438 -4.15 18.79 -16.69
CA GLY A 438 -4.29 19.53 -17.96
C GLY A 438 -4.50 18.58 -19.15
N PRO A 439 -4.50 19.10 -20.39
CA PRO A 439 -4.73 18.31 -21.60
C PRO A 439 -3.72 17.16 -21.80
N LEU A 440 -2.49 17.32 -21.30
CA LEU A 440 -1.42 16.33 -21.35
C LEU A 440 -1.25 15.55 -20.03
N GLY A 441 -2.15 15.77 -19.06
CA GLY A 441 -2.12 15.12 -17.75
C GLY A 441 -2.67 13.70 -17.76
N ASN A 442 -2.49 12.95 -18.85
CA ASN A 442 -2.89 11.54 -18.91
C ASN A 442 -1.91 10.70 -19.73
N VAL A 443 -1.85 9.41 -19.39
CA VAL A 443 -1.15 8.38 -20.17
C VAL A 443 -2.10 7.22 -20.43
N GLN A 444 -1.98 6.62 -21.61
CA GLN A 444 -2.90 5.57 -22.06
C GLN A 444 -2.13 4.40 -22.65
N SER A 445 -2.67 3.20 -22.47
CA SER A 445 -2.15 1.96 -23.03
C SER A 445 -3.30 1.03 -23.35
N GLU A 446 -3.03 0.09 -24.26
CA GLU A 446 -3.92 -1.01 -24.54
C GLU A 446 -3.23 -2.33 -24.17
N LEU A 447 -4.01 -3.26 -23.63
CA LEU A 447 -3.60 -4.60 -23.26
C LEU A 447 -4.42 -5.57 -24.12
N LEU A 448 -3.73 -6.48 -24.81
CA LEU A 448 -4.35 -7.56 -25.56
C LEU A 448 -4.09 -8.86 -24.80
N PHE A 449 -5.17 -9.53 -24.44
CA PHE A 449 -5.12 -10.78 -23.72
C PHE A 449 -5.69 -11.90 -24.58
N GLN A 450 -5.06 -13.07 -24.52
CA GLN A 450 -5.65 -14.29 -25.04
C GLN A 450 -6.74 -14.77 -24.08
N LYS A 451 -7.81 -15.33 -24.64
CA LYS A 451 -8.86 -15.98 -23.87
C LYS A 451 -8.45 -17.39 -23.53
N ASP A 452 -8.40 -17.70 -22.25
CA ASP A 452 -8.41 -19.07 -21.78
C ASP A 452 -9.86 -19.55 -21.69
N LYS A 453 -10.18 -20.62 -22.44
CA LYS A 453 -11.53 -21.20 -22.50
C LYS A 453 -12.02 -21.70 -21.14
N SER A 454 -11.13 -22.00 -20.21
CA SER A 454 -11.48 -22.53 -18.90
C SER A 454 -11.81 -21.44 -17.87
N THR A 455 -11.24 -20.25 -18.01
CA THR A 455 -11.35 -19.17 -17.01
C THR A 455 -12.04 -17.91 -17.53
N PHE A 456 -12.00 -17.65 -18.84
CA PHE A 456 -12.59 -16.45 -19.41
C PHE A 456 -14.11 -16.47 -19.29
N THR A 457 -14.65 -15.48 -18.57
CA THR A 457 -16.08 -15.27 -18.42
C THR A 457 -16.39 -13.77 -18.35
N PHE A 458 -17.62 -13.41 -18.65
CA PHE A 458 -18.16 -12.08 -18.41
C PHE A 458 -19.04 -12.01 -17.16
N GLU A 459 -19.23 -13.15 -16.50
CA GLU A 459 -19.99 -13.21 -15.27
C GLU A 459 -19.31 -12.42 -14.16
N LYS A 460 -20.14 -11.76 -13.33
CA LYS A 460 -19.73 -11.11 -12.08
C LYS A 460 -18.57 -10.12 -12.23
N GLY A 461 -18.46 -9.48 -13.40
CA GLY A 461 -17.45 -8.47 -13.65
C GLY A 461 -16.02 -9.01 -13.76
N TRP A 462 -15.83 -10.27 -14.14
CA TRP A 462 -14.52 -10.91 -14.24
C TRP A 462 -13.50 -10.15 -15.11
N ALA A 463 -13.95 -9.42 -16.14
CA ALA A 463 -13.08 -8.63 -17.02
C ALA A 463 -12.48 -7.36 -16.38
N PHE A 464 -12.86 -7.06 -15.13
CA PHE A 464 -12.36 -5.94 -14.35
C PHE A 464 -11.31 -6.41 -13.33
N PRO A 465 -10.29 -5.58 -13.04
CA PRO A 465 -9.22 -5.95 -12.14
C PRO A 465 -9.74 -6.11 -10.71
N ARG A 466 -9.08 -6.99 -9.95
CA ARG A 466 -9.39 -7.21 -8.53
C ARG A 466 -8.81 -6.09 -7.67
N ARG A 467 -7.61 -5.62 -8.00
CA ARG A 467 -6.90 -4.53 -7.32
C ARG A 467 -6.03 -3.77 -8.30
N ILE A 468 -5.85 -2.48 -8.03
CA ILE A 468 -4.96 -1.59 -8.75
C ILE A 468 -4.14 -0.81 -7.73
N TYR A 469 -2.83 -0.72 -7.95
CA TYR A 469 -1.93 0.14 -7.19
C TYR A 469 -1.27 1.14 -8.13
N PHE A 470 -1.16 2.40 -7.72
CA PHE A 470 -0.42 3.43 -8.44
C PHE A 470 0.76 3.91 -7.60
N ASN A 471 1.99 3.80 -8.11
CA ASN A 471 3.23 4.07 -7.37
C ASN A 471 3.32 3.34 -6.01
N GLY A 472 2.68 2.18 -5.95
CA GLY A 472 2.54 1.34 -4.75
C GLY A 472 1.38 1.67 -3.82
N ASP A 473 0.62 2.73 -4.07
CA ASP A 473 -0.56 3.05 -3.26
C ASP A 473 -1.81 2.34 -3.79
N ASN A 474 -2.59 1.72 -2.91
CA ASN A 474 -3.80 0.98 -3.30
C ASN A 474 -4.91 1.95 -3.72
N CYS A 475 -5.41 1.81 -4.95
CA CYS A 475 -6.50 2.63 -5.46
C CYS A 475 -7.85 2.06 -5.07
N VAL A 476 -8.78 2.94 -4.70
CA VAL A 476 -10.14 2.52 -4.32
C VAL A 476 -10.92 2.12 -5.56
N MET A 477 -11.37 0.87 -5.57
CA MET A 477 -12.24 0.30 -6.61
C MET A 477 -13.71 0.68 -6.34
N PRO A 478 -14.54 0.88 -7.38
CA PRO A 478 -16.00 0.90 -7.22
C PRO A 478 -16.51 -0.41 -6.62
N PRO A 479 -17.69 -0.43 -5.98
CA PRO A 479 -18.23 -1.65 -5.42
C PRO A 479 -18.68 -2.60 -6.56
N PRO A 480 -18.45 -3.93 -6.45
CA PRO A 480 -18.65 -4.88 -7.56
C PRO A 480 -20.08 -4.95 -8.13
N ASP A 481 -21.09 -4.61 -7.34
CA ASP A 481 -22.50 -4.51 -7.73
C ASP A 481 -22.76 -3.41 -8.76
N THR A 482 -21.90 -2.39 -8.82
CA THR A 482 -22.00 -1.28 -9.77
C THR A 482 -21.21 -1.52 -11.04
N TYR A 483 -20.46 -2.62 -11.18
CA TYR A 483 -19.60 -2.84 -12.34
C TYR A 483 -20.39 -2.83 -13.66
N PRO A 484 -19.80 -2.32 -14.76
CA PRO A 484 -20.51 -2.26 -16.03
C PRO A 484 -20.97 -3.65 -16.47
N TYR A 485 -22.21 -3.73 -16.99
CA TYR A 485 -22.75 -4.97 -17.51
C TYR A 485 -21.89 -5.52 -18.66
N LEU A 486 -21.73 -6.84 -18.68
CA LEU A 486 -21.06 -7.59 -19.73
C LEU A 486 -22.02 -8.68 -20.22
N PRO A 487 -22.15 -8.90 -21.54
CA PRO A 487 -23.13 -9.84 -22.07
C PRO A 487 -22.74 -11.29 -21.70
N ASN A 488 -23.63 -12.00 -21.00
CA ASN A 488 -23.40 -13.39 -20.61
C ASN A 488 -23.41 -14.38 -21.79
N ALA A 489 -23.89 -13.96 -22.97
CA ALA A 489 -23.85 -14.75 -24.19
C ALA A 489 -23.95 -13.83 -25.42
N SER A 490 -23.31 -14.20 -26.52
CA SER A 490 -23.68 -13.66 -27.82
C SER A 490 -25.16 -14.01 -28.07
N LEU A 491 -25.97 -13.05 -28.48
CA LEU A 491 -27.28 -13.33 -29.05
C LEU A 491 -27.04 -14.11 -30.34
N ARG A 492 -26.88 -15.43 -30.24
CA ARG A 492 -26.90 -16.31 -31.40
C ARG A 492 -28.32 -16.15 -31.93
N LYS A 493 -28.50 -15.39 -33.01
CA LYS A 493 -29.69 -15.54 -33.83
C LYS A 493 -29.63 -16.98 -34.34
N ASN A 494 -30.13 -17.90 -33.54
CA ASN A 494 -30.55 -19.20 -34.02
C ASN A 494 -31.67 -18.85 -34.98
N VAL A 495 -31.33 -18.68 -36.27
CA VAL A 495 -32.33 -18.81 -37.32
C VAL A 495 -32.95 -20.17 -37.04
N PRO A 496 -34.24 -20.24 -36.64
CA PRO A 496 -34.83 -21.52 -36.31
C PRO A 496 -34.65 -22.39 -37.55
N MET A 497 -34.12 -23.60 -37.41
CA MET A 497 -34.01 -24.52 -38.54
C MET A 497 -35.40 -24.72 -39.19
N LEU A 498 -36.47 -24.52 -38.40
CA LEU A 498 -37.86 -24.40 -38.82
C LEU A 498 -38.13 -23.32 -39.88
N MET A 499 -37.51 -22.13 -39.79
CA MET A 499 -37.70 -21.07 -40.80
C MET A 499 -37.00 -21.43 -42.11
N LEU A 500 -35.85 -22.11 -42.04
CA LEU A 500 -35.14 -22.64 -43.21
C LEU A 500 -35.92 -23.78 -43.88
N THR A 501 -36.50 -24.70 -43.10
CA THR A 501 -37.35 -25.78 -43.64
C THR A 501 -38.66 -25.26 -44.20
N ILE A 502 -39.28 -24.25 -43.59
CA ILE A 502 -40.48 -23.59 -44.11
C ILE A 502 -40.17 -22.90 -45.44
N THR A 503 -39.05 -22.17 -45.57
CA THR A 503 -38.67 -21.58 -46.87
C THR A 503 -38.37 -22.62 -47.94
N LEU A 504 -37.77 -23.75 -47.59
CA LEU A 504 -37.54 -24.87 -48.52
C LEU A 504 -38.84 -25.54 -48.96
N LEU A 505 -39.80 -25.72 -48.05
CA LEU A 505 -41.12 -26.27 -48.36
C LEU A 505 -41.96 -25.33 -49.25
N PHE A 506 -41.89 -24.01 -49.01
CA PHE A 506 -42.51 -23.03 -49.88
C PHE A 506 -41.87 -23.03 -51.28
N LEU A 507 -40.54 -23.09 -51.39
CA LEU A 507 -39.87 -23.20 -52.69
C LEU A 507 -40.23 -24.50 -53.44
N SER A 508 -40.38 -25.63 -52.75
CA SER A 508 -40.80 -26.87 -53.40
C SER A 508 -42.26 -26.84 -53.86
N ALA A 509 -43.15 -26.13 -53.15
CA ALA A 509 -44.55 -25.98 -53.55
C ALA A 509 -44.72 -25.11 -54.80
N PHE A 510 -43.88 -24.09 -54.99
CA PHE A 510 -43.85 -23.28 -56.21
C PHE A 510 -43.22 -23.98 -57.41
N HIS A 511 -42.48 -25.07 -57.21
CA HIS A 511 -41.88 -25.85 -58.30
C HIS A 511 -42.81 -26.92 -58.90
N PHE A 512 -43.95 -27.19 -58.25
CA PHE A 512 -44.96 -28.18 -58.65
C PHE A 512 -46.33 -27.56 -58.97
N ALA A 513 -46.40 -26.24 -59.15
CA ALA A 513 -47.59 -25.51 -59.58
C ALA A 513 -47.48 -25.05 -61.04
#